data_AF-A0A836BMI4-F1
#
_entry.id   AF-A0A836BMI4-F1
#
_cell.length_a   1.000
_cell.length_b   1.000
_cell.length_c   1.000
_cell.angle_alpha   90.00
_cell.angle_beta   90.00
_cell.angle_gamma   90.00
#
_symmetry.space_group_name_H-M   'P 1'
#
loop_
_entity.id
_entity.type
_entity.pdbx_description
1 polymer ?
#
loop_
_entity_poly.entity_id
_entity_poly.type
_entity_poly.pdbx_seq_one_letter_code
_entity_poly.pdbx_strand_id
1 'polypeptide(L)'
;MITISSVIGNVFYDTEYAEKFKKLRGTANCELIKVSRSELDKTRFRKNTDKGTDVGMVLNDISKLHNGDVLLSETERLIVIEQIPEKVISIKTKKTENSEKILVTLGHIIGNRHRPIQIENDGRIIFPILSDSEIDVFKKLFSSVIDQIDIKMEERIFEPRNGMDVHEH
;
A
#
# COMPACT_ATOMS: atom_id res chain seq x y z
N MET A 1 2.81 -20.29 -18.72
CA MET A 1 3.48 -19.15 -18.05
C MET A 1 3.46 -17.96 -19.00
N ILE A 2 2.99 -16.81 -18.53
CA ILE A 2 3.03 -15.53 -19.26
C ILE A 2 4.16 -14.69 -18.69
N THR A 3 4.92 -14.01 -19.53
CA THR A 3 5.98 -13.09 -19.08
C THR A 3 5.54 -11.65 -19.30
N ILE A 4 5.61 -10.82 -18.26
CA ILE A 4 5.28 -9.40 -18.30
C ILE A 4 6.53 -8.59 -18.00
N SER A 5 6.84 -7.61 -18.84
CA SER A 5 8.03 -6.75 -18.67
C SER A 5 7.74 -5.28 -18.41
N SER A 6 6.46 -4.88 -18.45
CA SER A 6 6.03 -3.50 -18.26
C SER A 6 4.58 -3.43 -17.81
N VAL A 7 4.22 -2.34 -17.13
CA VAL A 7 2.84 -1.94 -16.82
C VAL A 7 2.28 -1.14 -18.01
N ILE A 8 1.02 -1.37 -18.39
CA ILE A 8 0.38 -0.70 -19.54
C ILE A 8 -0.65 0.37 -19.15
N GLY A 9 -0.91 0.52 -17.85
CA GLY A 9 -1.76 1.54 -17.25
C GLY A 9 -2.23 1.11 -15.86
N ASN A 10 -3.23 1.80 -15.31
CA ASN A 10 -3.74 1.57 -13.97
C ASN A 10 -5.26 1.79 -13.91
N VAL A 11 -5.99 0.86 -13.28
CA VAL A 11 -7.47 0.89 -13.22
C VAL A 11 -8.04 2.05 -12.40
N PHE A 12 -7.22 2.74 -11.59
CA PHE A 12 -7.63 3.89 -10.79
C PHE A 12 -7.32 5.23 -11.46
N TYR A 13 -6.35 5.27 -12.38
CA TYR A 13 -5.88 6.51 -13.00
C TYR A 13 -6.30 6.63 -14.48
N ASP A 14 -6.51 5.51 -15.17
CA ASP A 14 -6.86 5.49 -16.59
C ASP A 14 -8.33 5.09 -16.79
N THR A 15 -9.12 5.99 -17.37
CA THR A 15 -10.57 5.80 -17.57
C THR A 15 -10.90 4.54 -18.37
N GLU A 16 -10.14 4.24 -19.43
CA GLU A 16 -10.34 3.04 -20.27
C GLU A 16 -10.23 1.75 -19.45
N TYR A 17 -9.16 1.63 -18.65
CA TYR A 17 -8.96 0.47 -17.81
C TYR A 17 -9.94 0.42 -16.64
N ALA A 18 -10.34 1.57 -16.09
CA ALA A 18 -11.35 1.64 -15.04
C ALA A 18 -12.70 1.09 -15.50
N GLU A 19 -13.17 1.46 -16.69
CA GLU A 19 -14.42 0.97 -17.26
C GLU A 19 -14.36 -0.52 -17.57
N LYS A 20 -13.26 -0.97 -18.22
CA LYS A 20 -13.06 -2.38 -18.52
C LYS A 20 -12.96 -3.23 -17.26
N PHE A 21 -12.24 -2.75 -16.24
CA PHE A 21 -12.14 -3.41 -14.96
C PHE A 21 -13.52 -3.53 -14.30
N LYS A 22 -14.30 -2.45 -14.23
CA LYS A 22 -15.67 -2.49 -13.69
C LYS A 22 -16.55 -3.51 -14.42
N LYS A 23 -16.43 -3.61 -15.74
CA LYS A 23 -17.20 -4.55 -16.57
C LYS A 23 -16.78 -6.01 -16.34
N LEU A 24 -15.49 -6.29 -16.23
CA LEU A 24 -14.95 -7.67 -16.16
C LEU A 24 -14.74 -8.17 -14.73
N ARG A 25 -14.67 -7.29 -13.73
CA ARG A 25 -14.45 -7.65 -12.31
C ARG A 25 -15.48 -8.69 -11.88
N GLY A 26 -15.00 -9.78 -11.26
CA GLY A 26 -15.84 -10.88 -10.78
C GLY A 26 -16.15 -11.95 -11.83
N THR A 27 -15.78 -11.73 -13.10
CA THR A 27 -15.86 -12.75 -14.16
C THR A 27 -14.55 -13.56 -14.25
N ALA A 28 -14.54 -14.63 -15.07
CA ALA A 28 -13.33 -15.39 -15.37
C ALA A 28 -12.31 -14.60 -16.22
N ASN A 29 -12.75 -13.51 -16.83
CA ASN A 29 -11.98 -12.69 -17.76
C ASN A 29 -11.16 -11.58 -17.07
N CYS A 30 -11.34 -11.41 -15.75
CA CYS A 30 -10.55 -10.50 -14.94
C CYS A 30 -9.76 -11.33 -13.92
N GLU A 31 -8.44 -11.33 -14.08
CA GLU A 31 -7.51 -12.05 -13.24
C GLU A 31 -6.72 -11.09 -12.36
N LEU A 32 -6.61 -11.41 -11.08
CA LEU A 32 -5.94 -10.57 -10.09
C LEU A 32 -4.66 -11.25 -9.62
N ILE A 33 -3.54 -10.53 -9.70
CA ILE A 33 -2.31 -10.94 -9.03
C ILE A 33 -2.28 -10.25 -7.68
N LYS A 34 -2.58 -11.02 -6.63
CA LYS A 34 -2.57 -10.53 -5.26
C LYS A 34 -1.13 -10.38 -4.76
N VAL A 35 -0.72 -9.19 -4.37
CA VAL A 35 0.65 -8.90 -3.93
C VAL A 35 0.67 -8.15 -2.61
N SER A 36 1.62 -8.46 -1.75
CA SER A 36 1.94 -7.65 -0.58
C SER A 36 2.69 -6.38 -0.99
N ARG A 37 2.73 -5.38 -0.11
CA ARG A 37 3.54 -4.17 -0.34
C ARG A 37 5.00 -4.47 -0.65
N SER A 38 5.61 -5.41 0.09
CA SER A 38 7.01 -5.82 -0.15
C SER A 38 7.26 -6.48 -1.50
N GLU A 39 6.22 -7.01 -2.15
CA GLU A 39 6.31 -7.56 -3.50
C GLU A 39 6.18 -6.48 -4.57
N LEU A 40 5.49 -5.36 -4.29
CA LEU A 40 5.36 -4.22 -5.21
C LEU A 40 6.71 -3.53 -5.49
N ASP A 41 7.62 -3.56 -4.51
CA ASP A 41 8.97 -3.02 -4.65
C ASP A 41 9.92 -3.93 -5.47
N LYS A 42 9.48 -5.15 -5.86
CA LYS A 42 10.33 -6.09 -6.60
C LYS A 42 10.24 -5.85 -8.10
N THR A 43 11.40 -5.79 -8.74
CA THR A 43 11.50 -5.76 -10.21
C THR A 43 11.30 -7.13 -10.85
N ARG A 44 11.43 -8.22 -10.08
CA ARG A 44 11.29 -9.61 -10.55
C ARG A 44 10.56 -10.48 -9.55
N PHE A 45 9.48 -11.12 -9.97
CA PHE A 45 8.82 -12.19 -9.21
C PHE A 45 7.96 -13.07 -10.11
N ARG A 46 7.56 -14.24 -9.60
CA ARG A 46 6.64 -15.17 -10.29
C ARG A 46 5.49 -15.49 -9.36
N LYS A 47 4.26 -15.37 -9.84
CA LYS A 47 3.04 -15.61 -9.05
C LYS A 47 1.89 -16.05 -9.94
N ASN A 48 0.99 -16.85 -9.38
CA ASN A 48 -0.26 -17.18 -10.05
C ASN A 48 -1.28 -16.07 -9.82
N THR A 49 -2.12 -15.82 -10.83
CA THR A 49 -3.35 -15.05 -10.66
C THR A 49 -4.35 -15.82 -9.78
N ASP A 50 -5.40 -15.14 -9.32
CA ASP A 50 -6.52 -15.77 -8.62
C ASP A 50 -7.29 -16.80 -9.46
N LYS A 51 -7.05 -16.85 -10.78
CA LYS A 51 -7.60 -17.86 -11.71
C LYS A 51 -6.58 -18.94 -12.11
N GLY A 52 -5.38 -18.92 -11.52
CA GLY A 52 -4.36 -19.95 -11.72
C GLY A 52 -3.38 -19.70 -12.87
N THR A 53 -3.50 -18.60 -13.61
CA THR A 53 -2.51 -18.25 -14.65
C THR A 53 -1.17 -17.95 -13.99
N ASP A 54 -0.14 -18.69 -14.39
CA ASP A 54 1.24 -18.48 -13.96
C ASP A 54 1.88 -17.29 -14.68
N VAL A 55 2.23 -16.24 -13.94
CA VAL A 55 2.79 -14.98 -14.44
C VAL A 55 4.20 -14.77 -13.88
N GLY A 56 5.18 -14.61 -14.77
CA GLY A 56 6.53 -14.16 -14.45
C GLY A 56 6.69 -12.67 -14.79
N MET A 57 7.04 -11.86 -13.81
CA MET A 57 7.31 -10.44 -13.99
C MET A 57 8.81 -10.17 -14.00
N VAL A 58 9.25 -9.44 -15.03
CA VAL A 58 10.62 -8.96 -15.19
C VAL A 58 10.54 -7.52 -15.69
N LEU A 59 10.37 -6.58 -14.77
CA LEU A 59 10.23 -5.17 -15.09
C LEU A 59 11.58 -4.61 -15.59
N ASN A 60 11.55 -3.97 -16.76
CA ASN A 60 12.75 -3.43 -17.40
C ASN A 60 13.20 -2.09 -16.79
N ASP A 61 12.26 -1.34 -16.21
CA ASP A 61 12.52 -0.04 -15.60
C ASP A 61 12.57 -0.12 -14.06
N ILE A 62 13.06 0.93 -13.42
CA ILE A 62 13.03 1.11 -11.95
C ILE A 62 11.60 1.45 -11.47
N SER A 63 10.58 1.34 -12.33
CA SER A 63 9.19 1.60 -11.94
C SER A 63 8.72 0.55 -10.93
N LYS A 64 8.39 1.02 -9.73
CA LYS A 64 7.69 0.22 -8.72
C LYS A 64 6.30 -0.13 -9.24
N LEU A 65 5.79 -1.30 -8.88
CA LEU A 65 4.39 -1.62 -9.10
C LEU A 65 3.52 -0.88 -8.09
N HIS A 66 2.31 -0.56 -8.50
CA HIS A 66 1.29 0.05 -7.66
C HIS A 66 0.02 -0.78 -7.68
N ASN A 67 -0.82 -0.58 -6.66
CA ASN A 67 -2.13 -1.19 -6.64
C ASN A 67 -2.93 -0.74 -7.87
N GLY A 68 -3.62 -1.68 -8.52
CA GLY A 68 -4.42 -1.40 -9.70
C GLY A 68 -3.65 -1.35 -11.02
N ASP A 69 -2.34 -1.58 -11.01
CA ASP A 69 -1.55 -1.64 -12.25
C ASP A 69 -2.08 -2.75 -13.17
N VAL A 70 -2.28 -2.40 -14.44
CA VAL A 70 -2.71 -3.30 -15.49
C VAL A 70 -1.48 -3.87 -16.17
N LEU A 71 -1.40 -5.20 -16.19
CA LEU A 71 -0.29 -5.94 -16.79
C LEU A 71 -0.61 -6.44 -18.19
N LEU A 72 -1.88 -6.78 -18.44
CA LEU A 72 -2.35 -7.30 -19.71
C LEU A 72 -3.80 -6.86 -19.93
N SER A 73 -4.10 -6.41 -21.14
CA SER A 73 -5.44 -5.99 -21.56
C SER A 73 -5.70 -6.45 -22.99
N GLU A 74 -6.53 -7.47 -23.17
CA GLU A 74 -6.99 -8.04 -24.44
C GLU A 74 -8.53 -7.98 -24.51
N THR A 75 -9.16 -8.20 -25.67
CA THR A 75 -10.61 -8.02 -25.88
C THR A 75 -11.48 -8.60 -24.76
N GLU A 76 -11.17 -9.81 -24.28
CA GLU A 76 -11.90 -10.49 -23.19
C GLU A 76 -10.98 -10.94 -22.05
N ARG A 77 -9.86 -10.24 -21.83
CA ARG A 77 -8.95 -10.58 -20.74
C ARG A 77 -8.29 -9.37 -20.14
N LEU A 78 -8.20 -9.36 -18.82
CA LEU A 78 -7.55 -8.32 -18.06
C LEU A 78 -6.78 -8.93 -16.90
N ILE A 79 -5.51 -8.60 -16.74
CA ILE A 79 -4.67 -8.99 -15.60
C ILE A 79 -4.27 -7.73 -14.84
N VAL A 80 -4.61 -7.67 -13.55
CA VAL A 80 -4.41 -6.48 -12.70
C VAL A 80 -3.69 -6.85 -11.41
N ILE A 81 -2.79 -5.98 -10.95
CA ILE A 81 -2.19 -6.04 -9.63
C ILE A 81 -3.23 -5.64 -8.58
N GLU A 82 -3.43 -6.50 -7.58
CA GLU A 82 -4.24 -6.18 -6.40
C GLU A 82 -3.36 -6.23 -5.15
N GLN A 83 -3.16 -5.08 -4.51
CA GLN A 83 -2.46 -5.06 -3.24
C GLN A 83 -3.34 -5.69 -2.16
N ILE A 84 -2.77 -6.64 -1.43
CA ILE A 84 -3.40 -7.23 -0.25
C ILE A 84 -3.38 -6.18 0.87
N PRO A 85 -4.53 -5.89 1.50
CA PRO A 85 -4.58 -5.05 2.69
C PRO A 85 -3.62 -5.53 3.77
N GLU A 86 -2.98 -4.60 4.47
CA GLU A 86 -2.16 -4.89 5.63
C GLU A 86 -2.72 -4.20 6.87
N LYS A 87 -2.35 -4.72 8.06
CA LYS A 87 -2.72 -4.08 9.32
C LYS A 87 -1.88 -2.83 9.49
N VAL A 88 -2.55 -1.74 9.83
CA VAL A 88 -1.94 -0.44 10.07
C VAL A 88 -2.42 0.12 11.39
N ILE A 89 -1.62 1.01 11.95
CA ILE A 89 -2.04 1.93 13.00
C ILE A 89 -2.37 3.27 12.36
N SER A 90 -3.54 3.80 12.69
CA SER A 90 -4.02 5.14 12.33
C SER A 90 -4.03 6.02 13.58
N ILE A 91 -3.37 7.18 13.50
CA ILE A 91 -3.27 8.15 14.58
C ILE A 91 -3.86 9.47 14.13
N LYS A 92 -4.79 10.02 14.93
CA LYS A 92 -5.28 11.39 14.77
C LYS A 92 -4.93 12.20 16.02
N THR A 93 -4.31 13.36 15.83
CA THR A 93 -4.07 14.28 16.95
C THR A 93 -5.37 14.98 17.33
N LYS A 94 -5.62 15.12 18.63
CA LYS A 94 -6.67 15.99 19.13
C LYS A 94 -6.21 17.43 18.94
N LYS A 95 -7.10 18.34 18.54
CA LYS A 95 -6.73 19.75 18.38
C LYS A 95 -6.42 20.35 19.75
N THR A 96 -5.13 20.58 20.02
CA THR A 96 -4.63 21.16 21.28
C THR A 96 -3.58 22.23 20.98
N GLU A 97 -3.29 23.08 21.99
CA GLU A 97 -2.05 23.84 22.01
C GLU A 97 -0.87 22.85 22.00
N ASN A 98 0.14 23.07 21.13
CA ASN A 98 1.30 22.19 20.88
C ASN A 98 1.13 21.01 19.91
N SER A 99 0.16 21.05 19.00
CA SER A 99 -0.01 20.02 17.96
C SER A 99 1.27 19.70 17.17
N GLU A 100 2.09 20.72 16.85
CA GLU A 100 3.37 20.55 16.14
C GLU A 100 4.35 19.67 16.90
N LYS A 101 4.52 19.91 18.20
CA LYS A 101 5.42 19.12 19.06
C LYS A 101 4.97 17.65 19.12
N ILE A 102 3.67 17.41 19.17
CA ILE A 102 3.10 16.06 19.17
C ILE A 102 3.43 15.38 17.85
N LEU A 103 3.17 16.03 16.72
CA LEU A 103 3.43 15.49 15.38
C LEU A 103 4.92 15.16 15.17
N VAL A 104 5.83 16.04 15.59
CA VAL A 104 7.29 15.78 15.54
C VAL A 104 7.67 14.57 16.40
N THR A 105 7.10 14.47 17.61
CA THR A 105 7.36 13.34 18.52
C THR A 105 6.87 12.03 17.92
N LEU A 106 5.65 12.01 17.37
CA LEU A 106 5.07 10.86 16.67
C LEU A 106 5.95 10.45 15.49
N GLY A 107 6.28 11.40 14.62
CA GLY A 107 7.14 11.16 13.45
C GLY A 107 8.51 10.59 13.83
N HIS A 108 9.15 11.14 14.86
CA HIS A 108 10.43 10.64 15.36
C HIS A 108 10.33 9.19 15.88
N ILE A 109 9.33 8.89 16.70
CA ILE A 109 9.15 7.55 17.27
C ILE A 109 8.85 6.50 16.17
N ILE A 110 7.99 6.85 15.21
CA ILE A 110 7.61 5.97 14.09
C ILE A 110 8.83 5.79 13.15
N GLY A 111 9.53 6.87 12.85
CA GLY A 111 10.74 6.88 12.02
C GLY A 111 11.90 6.07 12.61
N ASN A 112 12.12 6.14 13.93
CA ASN A 112 13.13 5.34 14.64
C ASN A 112 12.88 3.82 14.53
N ARG A 113 11.66 3.42 14.18
CA ARG A 113 11.28 2.03 13.94
C ARG A 113 11.39 1.63 12.46
N HIS A 114 11.91 2.51 11.61
CA HIS A 114 11.94 2.36 10.15
C HIS A 114 10.56 2.02 9.57
N ARG A 115 9.50 2.60 10.16
CA ARG A 115 8.14 2.44 9.63
C ARG A 115 7.87 3.53 8.60
N PRO A 116 7.49 3.18 7.36
CA PRO A 116 7.01 4.17 6.41
C PRO A 116 5.72 4.79 6.93
N ILE A 117 5.44 6.03 6.52
CA ILE A 117 4.27 6.78 6.97
C ILE A 117 3.48 7.26 5.75
N GLN A 118 2.16 7.24 5.88
CA GLN A 118 1.22 7.92 5.00
C GLN A 118 0.48 8.99 5.82
N ILE A 119 0.33 10.18 5.25
CA ILE A 119 -0.45 11.27 5.87
C ILE A 119 -1.67 11.53 5.00
N GLU A 120 -2.86 11.34 5.57
CA GLU A 120 -4.14 11.64 4.91
C GLU A 120 -4.46 13.14 4.95
N ASN A 121 -5.34 13.59 4.05
CA ASN A 121 -5.75 14.99 3.93
C ASN A 121 -6.39 15.56 5.22
N ASP A 122 -6.96 14.70 6.07
CA ASP A 122 -7.56 15.10 7.34
C ASP A 122 -6.57 15.09 8.52
N GLY A 123 -5.28 14.91 8.23
CA GLY A 123 -4.18 14.93 9.19
C GLY A 123 -3.91 13.60 9.89
N ARG A 124 -4.58 12.50 9.50
CA ARG A 124 -4.28 11.17 10.05
C ARG A 124 -2.90 10.68 9.59
N ILE A 125 -2.13 10.20 10.55
CA ILE A 125 -0.84 9.52 10.33
C ILE A 125 -1.10 8.02 10.34
N ILE A 126 -0.68 7.34 9.29
CA ILE A 126 -0.89 5.90 9.11
C ILE A 126 0.46 5.23 8.89
N PHE A 127 0.68 4.08 9.51
CA PHE A 127 1.86 3.25 9.27
C PHE A 127 1.56 1.76 9.50
N PRO A 128 2.25 0.85 8.79
CA PRO A 128 1.99 -0.58 8.87
C PRO A 128 2.56 -1.21 10.14
N ILE A 129 1.93 -2.30 10.58
CA ILE A 129 2.38 -3.17 11.67
C ILE A 129 2.46 -4.63 11.21
N LEU A 130 3.39 -5.37 11.81
CA LEU A 130 3.65 -6.78 11.51
C LEU A 130 2.77 -7.72 12.35
N SER A 131 2.29 -7.26 13.50
CA SER A 131 1.40 -8.03 14.37
C SER A 131 0.54 -7.13 15.25
N ASP A 132 -0.60 -7.65 15.68
CA ASP A 132 -1.58 -6.93 16.51
C ASP A 132 -0.98 -6.49 17.85
N SER A 133 -0.01 -7.26 18.37
CA SER A 133 0.71 -6.93 19.60
C SER A 133 1.52 -5.63 19.53
N GLU A 134 1.87 -5.17 18.32
CA GLU A 134 2.61 -3.92 18.15
C GLU A 134 1.79 -2.70 18.59
N ILE A 135 0.45 -2.78 18.60
CA ILE A 135 -0.38 -1.66 19.06
C ILE A 135 -0.05 -1.28 20.52
N ASP A 136 0.19 -2.26 21.38
CA ASP A 136 0.50 -2.03 22.79
C ASP A 136 1.92 -1.49 22.96
N VAL A 137 2.84 -1.94 22.11
CA VAL A 137 4.21 -1.39 22.05
C VAL A 137 4.17 0.09 21.65
N PHE A 138 3.41 0.44 20.61
CA PHE A 138 3.29 1.82 20.17
C PHE A 138 2.54 2.69 21.18
N LYS A 139 1.48 2.20 21.82
CA LYS A 139 0.82 2.90 22.94
C LYS A 139 1.79 3.23 24.07
N LYS A 140 2.67 2.28 24.44
CA LYS A 140 3.71 2.50 25.45
C LYS A 140 4.74 3.53 25.01
N LEU A 141 5.17 3.52 23.74
CA LEU A 141 6.10 4.52 23.24
C LEU A 141 5.49 5.92 23.16
N PHE A 142 4.20 6.00 22.83
CA PHE A 142 3.47 7.25 22.78
C PHE A 142 2.97 7.71 24.15
N SER A 143 3.40 7.09 25.26
CA SER A 143 2.87 7.38 26.60
C SER A 143 2.93 8.86 26.98
N SER A 144 3.91 9.62 26.48
CA SER A 144 4.04 11.06 26.72
C SER A 144 2.98 11.93 26.02
N VAL A 145 2.33 11.39 24.99
CA VAL A 145 1.34 12.09 24.16
C VAL A 145 0.03 11.29 24.00
N ILE A 146 -0.13 10.17 24.71
CA ILE A 146 -1.20 9.19 24.46
C ILE A 146 -2.60 9.79 24.67
N ASP A 147 -2.75 10.69 25.65
CA ASP A 147 -4.03 11.34 25.94
C ASP A 147 -4.42 12.38 24.88
N GLN A 148 -3.46 12.83 24.07
CA GLN A 148 -3.62 13.85 23.04
C GLN A 148 -3.82 13.26 21.64
N ILE A 149 -3.85 11.93 21.53
CA ILE A 149 -4.02 11.23 20.25
C ILE A 149 -5.17 10.23 20.34
N ASP A 150 -5.82 9.99 19.21
CA ASP A 150 -6.70 8.85 19.00
C ASP A 150 -5.94 7.83 18.15
N ILE A 151 -5.70 6.64 18.72
CA ILE A 151 -4.99 5.54 18.07
C ILE A 151 -5.97 4.40 17.76
N LYS A 152 -5.94 3.92 16.53
CA LYS A 152 -6.76 2.79 16.07
C LYS A 152 -5.93 1.85 15.22
N MET A 153 -6.26 0.57 15.27
CA MET A 153 -5.78 -0.43 14.32
C MET A 153 -6.86 -0.64 13.27
N GLU A 154 -6.46 -0.70 12.00
CA GLU A 154 -7.34 -0.97 10.87
C GLU A 154 -6.61 -1.84 9.85
N GLU A 155 -7.36 -2.47 8.95
CA GLU A 155 -6.81 -3.23 7.83
C GLU A 155 -7.15 -2.49 6.54
N ARG A 156 -6.13 -2.14 5.75
CA ARG A 156 -6.32 -1.36 4.53
C ARG A 156 -5.17 -1.56 3.55
N ILE A 157 -5.41 -1.16 2.30
CA ILE A 157 -4.33 -0.93 1.34
C ILE A 157 -3.52 0.27 1.84
N PHE A 158 -2.22 0.07 2.03
CA PHE A 158 -1.28 1.07 2.50
C PHE A 158 -0.28 1.38 1.40
N GLU A 159 -0.28 2.65 0.97
CA GLU A 159 0.62 3.18 -0.04
C GLU A 159 1.37 4.35 0.58
N PRO A 160 2.66 4.19 0.90
CA PRO A 160 3.44 5.31 1.41
C PRO A 160 3.50 6.39 0.33
N ARG A 161 3.27 7.64 0.72
CA ARG A 161 3.27 8.76 -0.23
C ARG A 161 4.70 8.92 -0.78
N ASN A 162 4.84 9.00 -2.10
CA ASN A 162 6.13 9.18 -2.78
C ASN A 162 6.93 10.33 -2.14
N GLY A 163 8.14 10.01 -1.66
CA GLY A 163 9.05 10.94 -0.97
C GLY A 163 9.34 10.61 0.50
N MET A 164 8.64 9.64 1.11
CA MET A 164 8.96 9.15 2.48
C MET A 164 9.72 7.81 2.50
N ASP A 165 9.86 7.15 1.35
CA ASP A 165 10.79 6.04 1.13
C ASP A 165 12.20 6.58 0.86
N VAL A 166 12.80 7.29 1.83
CA VAL A 166 14.21 7.70 1.74
C VAL A 166 15.05 6.64 2.44
N HIS A 167 15.27 5.53 1.73
CA HIS A 167 16.43 4.67 1.95
C HIS A 167 17.05 4.38 0.59
N GLU A 168 17.81 5.35 0.09
CA GLU A 168 18.90 5.07 -0.85
C GLU A 168 19.96 4.30 -0.05
N HIS A 169 20.14 3.02 -0.38
CA HIS A 169 21.40 2.32 -0.12
C HIS A 169 22.12 2.15 -1.46
#